data_AF-A0A7X7DCY2-F1
#
_entry.id   AF-A0A7X7DCY2-F1
#
_cell.length_a   1.000
_cell.length_b   1.000
_cell.length_c   1.000
_cell.angle_alpha   90.00
_cell.angle_beta   90.00
_cell.angle_gamma   90.00
#
_symmetry.space_group_name_H-M   'P 1'
#
loop_
_entity.id
_entity.type
_entity.pdbx_description
1 polymer ?
#
loop_
_entity_poly.entity_id
_entity_poly.type
_entity_poly.pdbx_seq_one_letter_code
_entity_poly.pdbx_strand_id
1 'polypeptide(L)'
;MSDEAPGSAGQRLEHDHHRIDEGFARFVDSLSGPAVDRGAFDDAAAALRHHIYVEEMYHFPVVRASGLMGPILVMLREHGEIWDLLDQLAAVLDGGREADATALWSQLAGVLEDHNVKEERIVYPAGDAQIPADIAATITDELATGVTPEGWYCEMAGRS
;
A
#
# COMPACT_ATOMS: atom_id res chain seq x y z
N MET A 1 -30.24 -9.93 -8.09
CA MET A 1 -29.04 -9.28 -7.56
C MET A 1 -28.05 -10.40 -7.33
N SER A 2 -27.05 -10.51 -8.20
CA SER A 2 -26.05 -11.56 -8.10
C SER A 2 -25.19 -11.25 -6.88
N ASP A 3 -25.29 -12.11 -5.87
CA ASP A 3 -24.34 -12.20 -4.77
C ASP A 3 -23.09 -12.83 -5.39
N GLU A 4 -22.18 -12.00 -5.92
CA GLU A 4 -20.84 -12.49 -6.24
C GLU A 4 -20.25 -13.01 -4.94
N ALA A 5 -19.77 -14.26 -4.97
CA ALA A 5 -19.06 -14.83 -3.85
C ALA A 5 -18.00 -13.82 -3.39
N PRO A 6 -17.84 -13.60 -2.07
CA PRO A 6 -16.80 -12.72 -1.57
C PRO A 6 -15.46 -13.11 -2.23
N GLY A 7 -14.89 -12.20 -3.04
CA GLY A 7 -13.62 -12.43 -3.74
C GLY A 7 -12.51 -12.84 -2.78
N SER A 8 -11.45 -13.44 -3.32
CA SER A 8 -10.30 -13.91 -2.54
C SER A 8 -9.62 -12.77 -1.77
N ALA A 9 -8.75 -13.09 -0.81
CA ALA A 9 -8.01 -12.07 -0.07
C ALA A 9 -7.16 -11.23 -1.02
N GLY A 10 -6.50 -11.88 -1.98
CA GLY A 10 -5.73 -11.24 -3.04
C GLY A 10 -6.57 -10.27 -3.88
N GLN A 11 -7.76 -10.67 -4.31
CA GLN A 11 -8.65 -9.79 -5.10
C GLN A 11 -9.09 -8.54 -4.35
N ARG A 12 -9.19 -8.61 -3.01
CA ARG A 12 -9.54 -7.45 -2.17
C ARG A 12 -8.39 -6.49 -1.99
N LEU A 13 -7.18 -7.03 -1.85
CA LEU A 13 -5.95 -6.24 -1.79
C LEU A 13 -5.66 -5.57 -3.14
N GLU A 14 -5.83 -6.29 -4.26
CA GLU A 14 -5.74 -5.71 -5.61
C GLU A 14 -6.79 -4.61 -5.84
N HIS A 15 -8.04 -4.82 -5.39
CA HIS A 15 -9.04 -3.76 -5.43
C HIS A 15 -8.64 -2.55 -4.55
N ASP A 16 -7.93 -2.79 -3.45
CA ASP A 16 -7.40 -1.72 -2.61
C ASP A 16 -6.31 -0.91 -3.31
N HIS A 17 -5.40 -1.55 -4.05
CA HIS A 17 -4.44 -0.88 -4.92
C HIS A 17 -5.13 0.10 -5.86
N HIS A 18 -6.17 -0.34 -6.57
CA HIS A 18 -6.89 0.54 -7.49
C HIS A 18 -7.50 1.76 -6.80
N ARG A 19 -8.05 1.59 -5.59
CA ARG A 19 -8.59 2.71 -4.80
C ARG A 19 -7.50 3.70 -4.39
N ILE A 20 -6.33 3.19 -4.00
CA ILE A 20 -5.17 4.00 -3.61
C ILE A 20 -4.61 4.75 -4.82
N ASP A 21 -4.50 4.08 -5.97
CA ASP A 21 -4.05 4.68 -7.24
C ASP A 21 -4.97 5.82 -7.68
N GLU A 22 -6.29 5.65 -7.58
CA GLU A 22 -7.26 6.74 -7.82
C GLU A 22 -7.06 7.92 -6.86
N GLY A 23 -6.74 7.62 -5.60
CA GLY A 23 -6.39 8.63 -4.59
C GLY A 23 -5.17 9.45 -5.01
N PHE A 24 -4.08 8.77 -5.36
CA PHE A 24 -2.84 9.42 -5.79
C PHE A 24 -2.98 10.13 -7.14
N ALA A 25 -3.76 9.60 -8.09
CA ALA A 25 -4.01 10.27 -9.37
C ALA A 25 -4.55 11.70 -9.17
N ARG A 26 -5.48 11.89 -8.21
CA ARG A 26 -5.99 13.23 -7.85
C ARG A 26 -4.88 14.15 -7.32
N PHE A 27 -4.00 13.63 -6.46
CA PHE A 27 -2.85 14.38 -5.96
C PHE A 27 -1.89 14.77 -7.09
N VAL A 28 -1.54 13.83 -7.97
CA VAL A 28 -0.60 14.06 -9.07
C VAL A 28 -1.13 15.09 -10.06
N ASP A 29 -2.41 15.01 -10.41
CA ASP A 29 -3.06 16.00 -11.27
C ASP A 29 -2.96 17.41 -10.66
N SER A 30 -3.03 17.52 -9.33
CA SER A 30 -2.91 18.80 -8.62
C SER A 30 -1.50 19.40 -8.67
N LEU A 31 -0.44 18.59 -8.82
CA LEU A 31 0.95 19.08 -8.89
C LEU A 31 1.21 19.99 -10.10
N SER A 32 0.44 19.81 -11.17
CA SER A 32 0.49 20.68 -12.37
C SER A 32 -0.55 21.81 -12.33
N GLY A 33 -1.35 21.86 -11.27
CA GLY A 33 -2.44 22.81 -11.10
C GLY A 33 -2.02 24.14 -10.47
N PRO A 34 -2.97 25.05 -10.26
CA PRO A 34 -2.70 26.35 -9.62
C PRO A 34 -2.39 26.22 -8.11
N ALA A 35 -2.74 25.09 -7.50
CA ALA A 35 -2.47 24.77 -6.12
C ALA A 35 -2.41 23.25 -5.95
N VAL A 36 -1.46 22.77 -5.14
CA VAL A 36 -1.35 21.36 -4.78
C VAL A 36 -2.45 20.97 -3.81
N ASP A 37 -3.12 19.85 -4.09
CA ASP A 37 -4.10 19.24 -3.19
C ASP A 37 -3.38 18.37 -2.16
N ARG A 38 -2.95 19.00 -1.07
CA ARG A 38 -2.32 18.30 0.05
C ARG A 38 -3.27 17.30 0.72
N GLY A 39 -4.57 17.61 0.78
CA GLY A 39 -5.55 16.69 1.37
C GLY A 39 -5.64 15.38 0.58
N ALA A 40 -5.62 15.45 -0.76
CA ALA A 40 -5.58 14.27 -1.60
C ALA A 40 -4.33 13.41 -1.36
N PHE A 41 -3.17 14.02 -1.14
CA PHE A 41 -1.96 13.29 -0.76
C PHE A 41 -2.12 12.63 0.60
N ASP A 42 -2.57 13.36 1.62
CA ASP A 42 -2.70 12.84 2.99
C ASP A 42 -3.67 11.65 3.04
N ASP A 43 -4.81 11.75 2.35
CA ASP A 43 -5.80 10.68 2.25
C ASP A 43 -5.23 9.42 1.56
N ALA A 44 -4.54 9.59 0.41
CA ALA A 44 -3.96 8.47 -0.32
C ALA A 44 -2.76 7.84 0.43
N ALA A 45 -1.92 8.66 1.05
CA ALA A 45 -0.82 8.19 1.88
C ALA A 45 -1.31 7.44 3.12
N ALA A 46 -2.38 7.90 3.77
CA ALA A 46 -3.00 7.18 4.88
C ALA A 46 -3.57 5.83 4.42
N ALA A 47 -4.26 5.78 3.28
CA ALA A 47 -4.77 4.55 2.71
C ALA A 47 -3.65 3.54 2.38
N LEU A 48 -2.56 3.99 1.75
CA LEU A 48 -1.41 3.13 1.44
C LEU A 48 -0.71 2.63 2.71
N ARG A 49 -0.56 3.46 3.74
CA ARG A 49 -0.02 3.02 5.04
C ARG A 49 -0.91 1.98 5.73
N HIS A 50 -2.23 2.10 5.57
CA HIS A 50 -3.18 1.10 6.07
C HIS A 50 -3.11 -0.21 5.30
N HIS A 51 -3.00 -0.15 3.98
CA HIS A 51 -2.79 -1.32 3.13
C HIS A 51 -1.56 -2.13 3.58
N ILE A 52 -0.41 -1.47 3.68
CA ILE A 52 0.85 -2.05 4.15
C ILE A 52 0.70 -2.68 5.55
N TYR A 53 -0.05 -2.03 6.45
CA TYR A 53 -0.38 -2.60 7.76
C TYR A 53 -1.16 -3.92 7.65
N VAL A 54 -2.20 -3.97 6.81
CA VAL A 54 -3.01 -5.18 6.63
C VAL A 54 -2.17 -6.32 6.11
N GLU A 55 -1.30 -6.04 5.13
CA GLU A 55 -0.45 -7.05 4.55
C GLU A 55 0.59 -7.60 5.52
N GLU A 56 1.33 -6.72 6.21
CA GLU A 56 2.36 -7.12 7.17
C GLU A 56 1.78 -7.89 8.36
N MET A 57 0.57 -7.54 8.81
CA MET A 57 -0.04 -8.15 9.99
C MET A 57 -0.81 -9.44 9.70
N TYR A 58 -1.43 -9.56 8.53
CA TYR A 58 -2.40 -10.64 8.26
C TYR A 58 -2.05 -11.47 7.04
N HIS A 59 -1.58 -10.85 5.95
CA HIS A 59 -1.29 -11.56 4.70
C HIS A 59 0.10 -12.23 4.72
N PHE A 60 1.15 -11.43 4.91
CA PHE A 60 2.55 -11.86 4.84
C PHE A 60 2.93 -12.95 5.84
N PRO A 61 2.43 -12.98 7.09
CA PRO A 61 2.74 -14.06 8.02
C PRO A 61 2.33 -15.44 7.48
N VAL A 62 1.18 -15.52 6.80
CA VAL A 62 0.69 -16.77 6.21
C VAL A 62 1.54 -17.18 5.01
N VAL A 63 1.82 -16.25 4.10
CA VAL A 63 2.65 -16.50 2.91
C VAL A 63 4.08 -16.88 3.29
N ARG A 64 4.63 -16.26 4.34
CA ARG A 64 5.95 -16.62 4.88
C ARG A 64 5.96 -18.05 5.42
N ALA A 65 4.90 -18.45 6.14
CA ALA A 65 4.77 -19.79 6.70
C ALA A 65 4.60 -20.88 5.62
N SER A 66 4.09 -20.53 4.43
CA SER A 66 3.96 -21.45 3.29
C SER A 66 5.28 -21.69 2.53
N GLY A 67 6.36 -20.99 2.89
CA GLY A 67 7.71 -21.21 2.37
C GLY A 67 8.24 -20.09 1.45
N LEU A 68 7.47 -19.02 1.22
CA LEU A 68 7.89 -17.89 0.37
C LEU A 68 8.62 -16.78 1.15
N MET A 69 9.57 -17.15 1.99
CA MET A 69 10.30 -16.18 2.81
C MET A 69 11.10 -15.17 1.99
N GLY A 70 11.73 -15.59 0.88
CA GLY A 70 12.50 -14.71 0.00
C GLY A 70 11.64 -13.56 -0.58
N PRO A 71 10.53 -13.87 -1.28
CA PRO A 71 9.59 -12.85 -1.76
C PRO A 71 9.09 -11.91 -0.66
N ILE A 72 8.73 -12.43 0.53
CA ILE A 72 8.25 -11.58 1.64
C ILE A 72 9.33 -10.62 2.15
N LEU A 73 10.60 -11.04 2.22
CA LEU A 73 11.69 -10.14 2.60
C LEU A 73 11.90 -9.00 1.59
N VAL A 74 11.61 -9.24 0.30
CA VAL A 74 11.62 -8.18 -0.72
C VAL A 74 10.46 -7.21 -0.49
N MET A 75 9.24 -7.72 -0.24
CA MET A 75 8.07 -6.86 0.01
C MET A 75 8.28 -5.98 1.25
N LEU A 76 8.75 -6.56 2.36
CA LEU A 76 9.04 -5.79 3.58
C LEU A 76 10.06 -4.68 3.34
N ARG A 77 11.11 -4.94 2.55
CA ARG A 77 12.09 -3.89 2.21
C ARG A 77 11.45 -2.78 1.37
N GLU A 78 10.65 -3.14 0.37
CA GLU A 78 9.97 -2.18 -0.49
C GLU A 78 8.92 -1.37 0.27
N HIS A 79 8.18 -1.98 1.21
CA HIS A 79 7.30 -1.25 2.13
C HIS A 79 8.06 -0.19 2.93
N GLY A 80 9.25 -0.51 3.43
CA GLY A 80 10.11 0.45 4.11
C GLY A 80 10.50 1.63 3.22
N GLU A 81 10.89 1.36 1.98
CA GLU A 81 11.24 2.38 0.99
C GLU A 81 10.03 3.26 0.61
N ILE A 82 8.88 2.64 0.36
CA ILE A 82 7.60 3.32 0.11
C ILE A 82 7.26 4.23 1.28
N TRP A 83 7.36 3.73 2.52
CA TRP A 83 7.07 4.49 3.72
C TRP A 83 7.96 5.72 3.86
N ASP A 84 9.27 5.55 3.67
CA ASP A 84 10.25 6.63 3.73
C ASP A 84 10.02 7.67 2.62
N LEU A 85 9.60 7.25 1.43
CA LEU A 85 9.23 8.15 0.34
C LEU A 85 7.96 8.95 0.66
N LEU A 86 6.94 8.33 1.27
CA LEU A 86 5.74 9.04 1.73
C LEU A 86 6.09 10.11 2.78
N ASP A 87 6.96 9.79 3.73
CA ASP A 87 7.41 10.75 4.76
C ASP A 87 8.20 11.92 4.11
N GLN A 88 9.07 11.64 3.15
CA GLN A 88 9.79 12.67 2.40
C GLN A 88 8.85 13.55 1.57
N LEU A 89 7.87 12.96 0.89
CA LEU A 89 6.85 13.70 0.14
C LEU A 89 6.07 14.64 1.06
N ALA A 90 5.63 14.17 2.22
CA ALA A 90 4.94 15.02 3.20
C ALA A 90 5.79 16.23 3.60
N ALA A 91 7.08 16.01 3.88
CA ALA A 91 8.00 17.07 4.29
C ALA A 91 8.32 18.09 3.17
N VAL A 92 8.42 17.68 1.91
CA VAL A 92 8.60 18.63 0.80
C VAL A 92 7.34 19.45 0.54
N LEU A 93 6.15 18.84 0.72
CA LEU A 93 4.86 19.51 0.57
C LEU A 93 4.65 20.56 1.67
N ASP A 94 4.98 20.24 2.92
CA ASP A 94 4.97 21.21 4.03
C ASP A 94 5.89 22.42 3.77
N GLY A 95 6.96 22.20 3.01
CA GLY A 95 7.92 23.24 2.62
C GLY A 95 7.55 24.02 1.36
N GLY A 96 6.45 23.72 0.68
CA GLY A 96 6.09 24.35 -0.60
C GLY A 96 7.15 24.14 -1.69
N ARG A 97 7.70 22.92 -1.78
CA ARG A 97 8.73 22.54 -2.77
C ARG A 97 8.15 21.59 -3.82
N GLU A 98 7.27 22.10 -4.68
CA GLU A 98 6.48 21.28 -5.62
C GLU A 98 7.34 20.56 -6.66
N ALA A 99 8.47 21.16 -7.08
CA ALA A 99 9.42 20.50 -7.98
C ALA A 99 10.06 19.26 -7.33
N ASP A 100 10.39 19.35 -6.04
CA ASP A 100 10.93 18.22 -5.28
C ASP A 100 9.85 17.17 -5.04
N ALA A 101 8.61 17.59 -4.78
CA ALA A 101 7.45 16.69 -4.66
C ALA A 101 7.20 15.90 -5.94
N THR A 102 7.33 16.54 -7.11
CA THR A 102 7.20 15.87 -8.41
C THR A 102 8.29 14.82 -8.62
N ALA A 103 9.54 15.13 -8.27
CA ALA A 103 10.66 14.19 -8.40
C ALA A 103 10.54 13.00 -7.43
N LEU A 104 10.09 13.23 -6.20
CA LEU A 104 9.84 12.17 -5.23
C LEU A 104 8.63 11.33 -5.61
N TRP A 105 7.55 11.94 -6.11
CA TRP A 105 6.41 11.19 -6.63
C TRP A 105 6.81 10.23 -7.74
N SER A 106 7.62 10.68 -8.71
CA SER A 106 8.10 9.83 -9.80
C SER A 106 8.87 8.60 -9.29
N GLN A 107 9.66 8.77 -8.21
CA GLN A 107 10.35 7.65 -7.56
C GLN A 107 9.36 6.70 -6.88
N LEU A 108 8.45 7.24 -6.06
CA LEU A 108 7.43 6.46 -5.37
C LEU A 108 6.54 5.66 -6.35
N ALA A 109 6.09 6.29 -7.43
CA ALA A 109 5.27 5.65 -8.46
C ALA A 109 6.00 4.47 -9.13
N GLY A 110 7.30 4.61 -9.40
CA GLY A 110 8.10 3.51 -9.95
C GLY A 110 8.24 2.34 -8.98
N VAL A 111 8.48 2.63 -7.69
CA VAL A 111 8.55 1.58 -6.65
C VAL A 111 7.20 0.88 -6.50
N LEU A 112 6.09 1.62 -6.46
CA LEU A 112 4.74 1.07 -6.37
C LEU A 112 4.38 0.21 -7.58
N GLU A 113 4.68 0.64 -8.81
CA GLU A 113 4.41 -0.17 -10.01
C GLU A 113 5.11 -1.52 -9.96
N ASP A 114 6.42 -1.51 -9.65
CA ASP A 114 7.20 -2.74 -9.53
C ASP A 114 6.74 -3.60 -8.35
N HIS A 115 6.35 -2.97 -7.23
CA HIS A 115 5.86 -3.61 -6.02
C HIS A 115 4.53 -4.34 -6.28
N ASN A 116 3.50 -3.62 -6.74
CA ASN A 116 2.16 -4.15 -6.99
C ASN A 116 2.21 -5.34 -7.97
N VAL A 117 3.02 -5.26 -9.03
CA VAL A 117 3.19 -6.36 -10.00
C VAL A 117 3.70 -7.64 -9.34
N LYS A 118 4.62 -7.54 -8.36
CA LYS A 118 5.13 -8.71 -7.63
C LYS A 118 4.05 -9.27 -6.71
N GLU A 119 3.27 -8.41 -6.07
CA GLU A 119 2.22 -8.84 -5.18
C GLU A 119 1.10 -9.57 -5.91
N GLU A 120 0.52 -8.92 -6.91
CA GLU A 120 -0.60 -9.43 -7.70
C GLU A 120 -0.25 -10.72 -8.44
N ARG A 121 1.01 -10.88 -8.90
CA ARG A 121 1.42 -12.07 -9.67
C ARG A 121 1.99 -13.20 -8.85
N ILE A 122 2.50 -12.92 -7.64
CA ILE A 122 3.26 -13.90 -6.86
C ILE A 122 2.71 -14.02 -5.45
N VAL A 123 2.62 -12.91 -4.72
CA VAL A 123 2.32 -12.90 -3.28
C VAL A 123 0.84 -13.23 -3.04
N TYR A 124 -0.08 -12.55 -3.73
CA TYR A 124 -1.52 -12.76 -3.59
C TYR A 124 -1.97 -14.15 -4.05
N PRO A 125 -1.55 -14.68 -5.22
CA PRO A 125 -1.92 -16.05 -5.60
C PRO A 125 -1.40 -17.11 -4.62
N ALA A 126 -0.24 -16.88 -4.01
CA ALA A 126 0.29 -17.77 -2.98
C ALA A 126 -0.47 -17.66 -1.66
N GLY A 127 -0.92 -16.45 -1.31
CA GLY A 127 -1.80 -16.18 -0.19
C GLY A 127 -3.16 -16.87 -0.35
N ASP A 128 -3.83 -16.67 -1.49
CA ASP A 128 -5.15 -17.26 -1.77
C ASP A 128 -5.18 -18.78 -1.68
N ALA A 129 -4.05 -19.45 -1.94
CA ALA A 129 -3.93 -20.90 -1.79
C ALA A 129 -3.81 -21.39 -0.34
N GLN A 130 -3.49 -20.50 0.61
CA GLN A 130 -3.07 -20.86 1.97
C GLN A 130 -3.80 -20.10 3.09
N ILE A 131 -4.35 -18.93 2.81
CA ILE A 131 -4.99 -18.06 3.79
C ILE A 131 -6.26 -18.72 4.34
N PRO A 132 -6.32 -18.95 5.66
CA PRO A 132 -7.53 -19.43 6.31
C PRO A 132 -8.71 -18.46 6.14
N ALA A 133 -9.93 -18.99 6.09
CA ALA A 133 -11.14 -18.18 5.85
C ALA A 133 -11.36 -17.09 6.92
N ASP A 134 -10.97 -17.33 8.17
CA ASP A 134 -11.03 -16.35 9.25
C ASP A 134 -10.01 -15.22 9.04
N ILE A 135 -8.80 -15.51 8.58
CA ILE A 135 -7.81 -14.48 8.24
C ILE A 135 -8.24 -13.68 7.01
N ALA A 136 -8.83 -14.32 6.00
CA ALA A 136 -9.39 -13.61 4.83
C ALA A 136 -10.54 -12.66 5.24
N ALA A 137 -11.38 -13.08 6.18
CA ALA A 137 -12.41 -12.22 6.76
C ALA A 137 -11.79 -11.04 7.53
N THR A 138 -10.76 -11.28 8.35
CA THR A 138 -10.02 -10.21 9.03
C THR A 138 -9.42 -9.20 8.04
N ILE A 139 -8.75 -9.66 6.98
CA ILE A 139 -8.22 -8.77 5.92
C ILE A 139 -9.34 -7.90 5.35
N THR A 140 -10.50 -8.49 5.06
CA THR A 140 -11.67 -7.74 4.55
C THR A 140 -12.14 -6.68 5.53
N ASP A 141 -12.32 -7.05 6.80
CA ASP A 141 -12.82 -6.16 7.83
C ASP A 141 -11.84 -5.01 8.09
N GLU A 142 -10.55 -5.31 8.16
CA GLU A 142 -9.49 -4.32 8.36
C GLU A 142 -9.42 -3.34 7.19
N LEU A 143 -9.40 -3.82 5.94
CA LEU A 143 -9.44 -2.95 4.75
C LEU A 143 -10.66 -2.01 4.73
N ALA A 144 -11.79 -2.44 5.28
CA ALA A 144 -12.99 -1.62 5.39
C ALA A 144 -12.88 -0.53 6.46
N THR A 145 -12.02 -0.70 7.47
CA THR A 145 -11.77 0.36 8.46
C THR A 145 -10.97 1.52 7.87
N GLY A 146 -9.96 1.22 7.04
CA GLY A 146 -9.02 2.20 6.48
C GLY A 146 -8.22 2.98 7.53
N VAL A 147 -8.12 2.47 8.77
CA VAL A 147 -7.45 3.16 9.88
C VAL A 147 -6.30 2.33 10.42
N THR A 148 -5.08 2.84 10.27
CA THR A 148 -3.89 2.20 10.85
C THR A 148 -3.90 2.38 12.36
N PRO A 149 -3.62 1.34 13.17
CA PRO A 149 -3.56 1.47 14.62
C PRO A 149 -2.54 2.52 15.08
N GLU A 150 -2.89 3.26 16.13
CA GLU A 150 -2.00 4.25 16.72
C GLU A 150 -0.68 3.61 17.16
N GLY A 151 0.44 4.23 16.76
CA GLY A 151 1.79 3.76 17.08
C GLY A 151 2.28 2.57 16.26
N TRP A 152 1.47 2.05 15.33
CA TRP A 152 1.97 1.08 14.35
C TRP A 152 2.87 1.77 13.32
N TYR A 153 3.91 1.05 12.89
CA TYR A 153 4.88 1.51 11.90
C TYR A 153 5.37 0.33 11.07
N CYS A 154 5.60 0.55 9.77
CA CYS A 154 6.15 -0.46 8.87
C CYS A 154 7.46 -1.05 9.41
N GLU A 155 7.61 -2.38 9.36
CA GLU A 155 8.73 -3.12 9.96
C GLU A 155 10.11 -2.57 9.53
N MET A 156 10.22 -2.18 8.27
CA MET A 156 11.49 -1.81 7.63
C MET A 156 11.65 -0.31 7.35
N ALA A 157 10.69 0.53 7.74
CA ALA A 157 10.82 1.97 7.55
C ALA A 157 12.04 2.55 8.29
N GLY A 158 12.72 3.52 7.67
CA GLY A 158 13.96 4.12 8.15
C GLY A 158 15.20 3.21 8.05
N ARG A 159 15.13 2.12 7.27
CA ARG A 159 16.24 1.16 7.06
C ARG A 159 16.73 1.09 5.62
N SER A 160 16.21 1.99 4.77
CA SER A 160 16.49 2.12 3.33
C SER A 160 17.93 2.54 3.04
#